data_AF-A0A1J9PXY7-F1
#
_entry.id   AF-A0A1J9PXY7-F1
#
_cell.length_a   1.000
_cell.length_b   1.000
_cell.length_c   1.000
_cell.angle_alpha   90.00
_cell.angle_beta   90.00
_cell.angle_gamma   90.00
#
_symmetry.space_group_name_H-M   'P 1'
#
loop_
_entity.id
_entity.type
_entity.pdbx_description
1 polymer ?
#
loop_
_entity_poly.entity_id
_entity_poly.type
_entity_poly.pdbx_seq_one_letter_code
_entity_poly.pdbx_strand_id
1 'polypeptide(L)'
;MERAKKPAAIPLSSPLPQPTISVEEDKVQASLASGESVTVNLLGATVVSWKLANGEEQLFLSQKAVLDGSKPIRGGIPLVFP
;
A
#
# COMPACT_ATOMS: atom_id res chain seq x y z
N MET A 1 16.63 46.24 2.31
CA MET A 1 15.26 46.71 2.62
C MET A 1 14.28 45.63 2.19
N GLU A 2 13.50 45.10 3.12
CA GLU A 2 12.38 44.20 2.79
C GLU A 2 11.29 44.97 2.02
N ARG A 3 10.63 44.30 1.06
CA ARG A 3 9.64 44.90 0.17
C ARG A 3 8.25 44.85 0.82
N ALA A 4 7.61 46.01 0.97
CA ALA A 4 6.33 46.19 1.69
C ALA A 4 5.12 45.36 1.16
N LYS A 5 5.24 44.69 0.01
CA LYS A 5 4.19 43.87 -0.60
C LYS A 5 4.72 42.51 -1.04
N LYS A 6 5.51 41.86 -0.19
CA LYS A 6 5.90 40.46 -0.39
C LYS A 6 4.68 39.57 -0.07
N PRO A 7 4.21 38.72 -1.00
CA PRO A 7 3.15 37.78 -0.71
C PRO A 7 3.55 36.88 0.46
N ALA A 8 2.62 36.61 1.37
CA ALA A 8 2.84 35.60 2.41
C ALA A 8 3.05 34.24 1.74
N ALA A 9 4.02 33.47 2.23
CA ALA A 9 4.21 32.10 1.76
C ALA A 9 2.94 31.29 2.06
N ILE A 10 2.49 30.49 1.09
CA ILE A 10 1.43 29.51 1.32
C ILE A 10 1.94 28.57 2.42
N PRO A 11 1.19 28.34 3.52
CA PRO A 11 1.59 27.39 4.53
C PRO A 11 1.75 26.03 3.85
N LEU A 12 2.95 25.45 3.92
CA LEU A 12 3.17 24.07 3.50
C LEU A 12 2.33 23.20 4.43
N SER A 13 1.26 22.60 3.91
CA SER A 13 0.55 21.55 4.63
C SER A 13 1.55 20.44 4.95
N SER A 14 1.45 19.84 6.14
CA SER A 14 2.24 18.64 6.47
C SER A 14 2.13 17.64 5.31
N PRO A 15 3.24 17.06 4.82
CA PRO A 15 3.18 16.10 3.74
C PRO A 15 2.26 14.95 4.16
N LEU A 16 1.41 14.51 3.23
CA LEU A 16 0.63 13.30 3.42
C LEU A 16 1.59 12.14 3.76
N PRO A 17 1.17 11.18 4.59
CA PRO A 17 1.99 9.99 4.87
C PRO A 17 2.43 9.35 3.55
N GLN A 18 3.73 9.38 3.28
CA GLN A 18 4.27 8.78 2.06
C GLN A 18 4.69 7.34 2.37
N PRO A 19 4.18 6.36 1.63
CA PRO A 19 4.59 4.98 1.85
C PRO A 19 6.02 4.77 1.36
N THR A 20 6.76 3.91 2.07
CA THR A 20 7.96 3.28 1.54
C THR A 20 7.52 2.07 0.71
N ILE A 21 8.07 1.92 -0.50
CA ILE A 21 7.68 0.87 -1.44
C ILE A 21 8.87 -0.06 -1.66
N SER A 22 8.65 -1.36 -1.53
CA SER A 22 9.59 -2.39 -1.95
C SER A 22 8.95 -3.26 -3.03
N VAL A 23 9.65 -3.43 -4.14
CA VAL A 23 9.21 -4.24 -5.28
C VAL A 23 10.05 -5.50 -5.32
N GLU A 24 9.37 -6.65 -5.32
CA GLU A 24 9.96 -7.99 -5.50
C GLU A 24 9.50 -8.57 -6.84
N GLU A 25 9.95 -9.78 -7.17
CA GLU A 25 9.63 -10.43 -8.46
C GLU A 25 8.14 -10.71 -8.64
N ASP A 26 7.43 -11.06 -7.56
CA ASP A 26 6.04 -11.53 -7.58
C ASP A 26 5.05 -10.59 -6.86
N LYS A 27 5.53 -9.54 -6.18
CA LYS A 27 4.70 -8.66 -5.37
C LYS A 27 5.29 -7.28 -5.16
N VAL A 28 4.43 -6.36 -4.74
CA VAL A 28 4.77 -5.03 -4.25
C VAL A 28 4.31 -4.92 -2.80
N GLN A 29 5.18 -4.42 -1.93
CA GLN A 29 4.82 -4.08 -0.55
C GLN A 29 4.95 -2.58 -0.34
N ALA A 30 4.01 -2.01 0.37
CA ALA A 30 4.04 -0.61 0.79
C ALA A 30 3.78 -0.51 2.29
N SER A 31 4.51 0.36 2.98
CA SER A 31 4.36 0.60 4.41
C SER A 31 4.41 2.08 4.77
N LEU A 32 3.63 2.48 5.78
CA LEU A 32 3.67 3.82 6.36
C LEU A 32 4.61 3.86 7.56
N ALA A 33 5.15 5.05 7.86
CA ALA A 33 5.97 5.26 9.05
C ALA A 33 5.21 4.98 10.37
N SER A 34 3.88 5.06 10.34
CA SER A 34 2.98 4.70 11.44
C SER A 34 2.82 3.18 11.64
N GLY A 35 3.27 2.35 10.69
CA GLY A 35 3.34 0.89 10.83
C GLY A 35 2.33 0.10 9.99
N GLU A 36 1.32 0.75 9.40
CA GLU A 36 0.40 0.10 8.47
C GLU A 36 1.14 -0.39 7.23
N SER A 37 0.67 -1.49 6.65
CA SER A 37 1.25 -2.03 5.43
C SER A 37 0.24 -2.73 4.55
N VAL A 38 0.58 -2.81 3.26
CA VAL A 38 -0.18 -3.55 2.24
C VAL A 38 0.78 -4.36 1.38
N THR A 39 0.37 -5.56 1.01
CA THR A 39 1.07 -6.40 0.02
C THR A 39 0.14 -6.71 -1.14
N VAL A 40 0.61 -6.44 -2.36
CA VAL A 40 -0.10 -6.68 -3.62
C VAL A 40 0.69 -7.71 -4.43
N ASN A 41 0.08 -8.84 -4.74
CA ASN A 41 0.67 -9.82 -5.66
C ASN A 41 0.48 -9.34 -7.10
N LEU A 42 1.52 -9.49 -7.93
CA LEU A 42 1.51 -9.05 -9.32
C LEU A 42 0.56 -9.91 -10.19
N LEU A 43 0.24 -11.14 -9.78
CA LEU A 43 -0.84 -11.92 -10.39
C LEU A 43 -2.19 -11.28 -10.07
N GLY A 44 -2.83 -10.73 -11.10
CA GLY A 44 -4.16 -10.13 -11.00
C GLY A 44 -4.22 -8.86 -10.14
N ALA A 45 -3.07 -8.24 -9.82
CA ALA A 45 -2.96 -7.10 -8.90
C ALA A 45 -3.72 -7.33 -7.57
N THR A 46 -3.67 -8.56 -7.07
CA THR A 46 -4.48 -8.99 -5.92
C THR A 46 -3.85 -8.47 -4.63
N VAL A 47 -4.58 -7.68 -3.84
CA VAL A 47 -4.14 -7.34 -2.48
C VAL A 47 -4.24 -8.60 -1.62
N VAL A 48 -3.13 -9.07 -1.06
CA VAL A 48 -3.06 -10.33 -0.28
C VAL A 48 -2.85 -10.14 1.22
N SER A 49 -2.48 -8.93 1.65
CA SER A 49 -2.33 -8.56 3.07
C SER A 49 -2.58 -7.07 3.23
N TRP A 50 -3.31 -6.69 4.27
CA TRP A 50 -3.44 -5.32 4.76
C TRP A 50 -3.38 -5.33 6.28
N LYS A 51 -2.32 -4.75 6.84
CA LYS A 51 -2.10 -4.69 8.29
C LYS A 51 -2.27 -3.28 8.81
N LEU A 52 -2.94 -3.17 9.96
CA LEU A 52 -2.97 -1.96 10.76
C LEU A 52 -1.63 -1.73 11.47
N ALA A 53 -1.43 -0.55 12.07
CA ALA A 53 -0.20 -0.20 12.79
C ALA A 53 0.11 -1.15 13.96
N ASN A 54 -0.91 -1.78 14.55
CA ASN A 54 -0.77 -2.80 15.60
C ASN A 54 -0.41 -4.20 15.04
N GLY A 55 -0.26 -4.35 13.73
CA GLY A 55 0.05 -5.61 13.05
C GLY A 55 -1.16 -6.52 12.79
N GLU A 56 -2.37 -6.10 13.17
CA GLU A 56 -3.61 -6.84 12.95
C GLU A 56 -3.89 -6.94 11.44
N GLU A 57 -4.10 -8.17 10.97
CA GLU A 57 -4.41 -8.47 9.57
C GLU A 57 -5.91 -8.29 9.31
N GLN A 58 -6.24 -7.50 8.29
CA GLN A 58 -7.61 -7.15 7.95
C GLN A 58 -8.20 -8.06 6.88
N LEU A 59 -7.37 -8.81 6.14
CA LEU A 59 -7.81 -9.65 5.04
C LEU A 59 -7.67 -11.13 5.37
N PHE A 60 -8.72 -11.90 5.06
CA PHE A 60 -8.59 -13.35 5.02
C PHE A 60 -7.76 -13.77 3.82
N LEU A 61 -6.67 -14.50 4.07
CA LEU A 61 -5.94 -15.26 3.05
C LEU A 61 -5.96 -16.73 3.45
N SER A 62 -6.40 -17.62 2.54
CA SER A 62 -6.43 -19.05 2.85
C SER A 62 -5.01 -19.57 3.08
N GLN A 63 -4.79 -20.41 4.09
CA GLN A 63 -3.50 -21.08 4.33
C GLN A 63 -3.03 -22.00 3.19
N LYS A 64 -3.94 -22.38 2.28
CA LYS A 64 -3.63 -23.15 1.05
C LYS A 64 -3.69 -22.28 -0.21
N ALA A 65 -3.64 -20.96 -0.07
CA ALA A 65 -3.55 -20.06 -1.21
C ALA A 65 -2.21 -20.31 -1.92
N VAL A 66 -2.23 -20.33 -3.25
CA VAL A 66 -1.05 -20.51 -4.08
C VAL A 66 -0.69 -19.14 -4.64
N LEU A 67 0.54 -18.69 -4.40
CA LEU A 67 1.03 -17.35 -4.74
C LEU A 67 2.06 -17.36 -5.89
N ASP A 68 2.27 -18.51 -6.52
CA ASP A 68 3.30 -18.75 -7.55
C ASP A 68 2.88 -18.35 -8.98
N GLY A 69 1.73 -17.71 -9.14
CA GLY A 69 1.21 -17.34 -10.47
C GLY A 69 0.40 -18.43 -11.19
N SER A 70 0.33 -19.67 -10.68
CA SER A 70 -0.27 -20.80 -11.40
C SER A 70 -1.80 -20.77 -11.47
N LYS A 71 -2.47 -20.07 -10.56
CA LYS A 71 -3.95 -19.97 -10.48
C LYS A 71 -4.40 -18.77 -9.65
N PRO A 72 -5.68 -18.35 -9.75
CA PRO A 72 -6.22 -17.26 -8.93
C PRO A 72 -6.01 -17.47 -7.43
N ILE A 73 -5.68 -16.39 -6.73
CA ILE A 73 -5.38 -16.40 -5.29
C ILE A 73 -6.68 -16.50 -4.50
N ARG A 74 -6.71 -17.40 -3.51
CA ARG A 74 -7.88 -17.62 -2.65
C ARG A 74 -7.80 -16.76 -1.39
N GLY A 75 -8.46 -15.61 -1.44
CA GLY A 75 -8.50 -14.63 -0.35
C GLY A 75 -7.97 -13.27 -0.82
N GLY A 76 -7.79 -12.35 0.11
CA GLY A 76 -7.40 -10.98 -0.22
C GLY A 76 -8.50 -10.24 -0.97
N ILE A 77 -8.11 -9.46 -1.99
CA ILE A 77 -9.03 -8.69 -2.84
C ILE A 77 -8.77 -9.06 -4.32
N PRO A 78 -9.31 -10.19 -4.82
CA PRO A 78 -9.18 -10.55 -6.22
C PRO A 78 -9.95 -9.58 -7.13
N LEU A 79 -9.37 -9.22 -8.27
CA LEU A 79 -10.05 -8.39 -9.26
C LEU A 79 -10.91 -9.27 -10.18
N VAL A 80 -12.20 -8.93 -10.29
CA VAL A 80 -13.16 -9.55 -11.21
C VAL A 80 -13.43 -8.55 -12.34
N PHE A 81 -13.04 -8.90 -13.57
CA PHE A 81 -13.15 -8.06 -14.75
C PHE A 81 -13.20 -8.92 -16.04
N PRO A 82 -13.91 -8.54 -17.13
CA PRO A 82 -14.71 -7.32 -17.26
C PRO A 82 -15.84 -7.22 -16.25
#